data_AF-A0A7R9VJE4-F1
#
_entry.id   AF-A0A7R9VJE4-F1
#
_cell.length_a   1.000
_cell.length_b   1.000
_cell.length_c   1.000
_cell.angle_alpha   90.00
_cell.angle_beta   90.00
_cell.angle_gamma   90.00
#
_symmetry.space_group_name_H-M   'P 1'
#
loop_
_entity.id
_entity.type
_entity.pdbx_description
1 polymer ?
#
loop_
_entity_poly.entity_id
_entity_poly.type
_entity_poly.pdbx_seq_one_letter_code
_entity_poly.pdbx_strand_id
1 'polypeptide(L)'
;PWLRDLQELVRLLDNGSVSSRSGGGVSSGNGGVSSGGGGSDSGITGVSRGGVGSFLGGSGHSGSGGINMGLGGAGGLLGGGVGGGDAAPGGELGLPAALLELCPRLSAAVSNLGDVHHMQGQHVRALPLYRAAAALTPGSAAAWARLGTAARDAGRYGDGLDAFAAAVALDCGSDDAFAGMVVCMQCVCEWERRDALLAQLSARTWAAISRGVRPALQPFYAMALPLDAALTLAVAAQYSKDAVTEAAADVGAADCAARAALMQLPRLPPRRLRIGYVSADFGEHPLSQLMAPLFGMHDTRRFEVFCYSTAPSDGSELRKMIESECENGVADVSSLDDGQLARRIAADGVDVAVDLGGFTRGARPGVFARRPAPLQMALMGFPASSGAPFIDYMFVDAVVAPRGHLGEHEHGGSGGDGDGDGAMKLSGLLACSTYPLQQKQQWAQQQQQQ
;
A
#
# COMPACT_ATOMS: atom_id res chain seq x y z
N PRO A 1 28.76 15.83 -1.82
CA PRO A 1 28.62 17.30 -2.02
C PRO A 1 27.18 17.69 -2.38
N TRP A 2 26.66 17.26 -3.53
CA TRP A 2 25.31 17.62 -4.01
C TRP A 2 24.17 17.23 -3.05
N LEU A 3 24.21 16.04 -2.45
CA LEU A 3 23.22 15.62 -1.45
C LEU A 3 23.25 16.50 -0.18
N ARG A 4 24.44 16.97 0.23
CA ARG A 4 24.59 17.88 1.38
C ARG A 4 24.01 19.26 1.05
N ASP A 5 24.23 19.76 -0.17
CA ASP A 5 23.70 21.05 -0.62
C ASP A 5 22.17 21.02 -0.75
N LEU A 6 21.61 19.90 -1.22
CA LEU A 6 20.16 19.66 -1.24
C LEU A 6 19.55 19.61 0.16
N GLN A 7 20.20 18.90 1.10
CA GLN A 7 19.75 18.82 2.49
C GLN A 7 19.77 20.19 3.16
N GLU A 8 20.78 21.01 2.86
CA GLU A 8 20.87 22.37 3.37
C GLU A 8 19.81 23.29 2.77
N LEU A 9 19.52 23.17 1.47
CA LEU A 9 18.42 23.87 0.82
C LEU A 9 17.06 23.52 1.44
N VAL A 10 16.82 22.24 1.74
CA VAL A 10 15.59 21.78 2.41
C VAL A 10 15.47 22.39 3.81
N ARG A 11 16.56 22.43 4.59
CA ARG A 11 16.58 23.09 5.90
C ARG A 11 16.27 24.59 5.82
N LEU A 12 16.80 25.28 4.81
CA LEU A 12 16.54 26.70 4.60
C LEU A 12 15.07 26.96 4.24
N LEU A 13 14.45 26.07 3.47
CA LEU A 13 13.02 26.14 3.11
C LEU A 13 12.10 25.84 4.31
N ASP A 14 12.45 24.87 5.17
CA ASP A 14 11.67 24.56 6.39
C ASP A 14 11.72 25.71 7.41
N ASN A 15 12.88 26.36 7.56
CA ASN A 15 13.08 27.49 8.50
C ASN A 15 12.49 28.83 8.01
N GLY A 16 12.10 28.92 6.74
CA GLY A 16 11.57 30.15 6.13
C GLY A 16 10.20 30.60 6.65
N SER A 17 9.52 29.78 7.46
CA SER A 17 8.21 30.09 8.05
C SER A 17 8.26 30.93 9.33
N VAL A 18 9.46 31.25 9.85
CA VAL A 18 9.62 32.08 11.05
C VAL A 18 10.56 33.26 10.76
N SER A 19 10.06 34.32 10.11
CA SER A 19 10.61 35.68 10.32
C SER A 19 9.72 36.79 9.73
N SER A 20 8.59 37.09 10.39
CA SER A 20 8.08 38.47 10.35
C SER A 20 8.92 39.31 11.32
N ARG A 21 9.86 40.09 10.78
CA ARG A 21 10.61 41.12 11.51
C ARG A 21 9.65 42.10 12.18
N SER A 22 9.76 42.26 13.50
CA SER A 22 9.46 43.52 14.18
C SER A 22 10.78 44.08 14.72
N GLY A 23 11.16 45.25 14.23
CA GLY A 23 12.44 45.88 14.52
C GLY A 23 12.50 46.65 15.84
N GLY A 24 13.70 47.16 16.11
CA GLY A 24 13.95 48.32 16.96
C GLY A 24 14.48 48.03 18.36
N GLY A 25 15.77 48.30 18.60
CA GLY A 25 16.34 48.33 19.95
C GLY A 25 17.86 48.40 19.96
N VAL A 26 18.40 49.62 19.95
CA VAL A 26 19.81 50.01 20.06
C VAL A 26 20.34 49.78 21.48
N SER A 27 21.57 49.26 21.65
CA SER A 27 22.64 49.91 22.46
C SER A 27 23.91 49.03 22.64
N SER A 28 25.02 49.57 22.12
CA SER A 28 26.39 49.67 22.70
C SER A 28 26.99 48.56 23.57
N GLY A 29 28.24 48.17 23.25
CA GLY A 29 29.13 47.51 24.22
C GLY A 29 30.45 46.96 23.67
N ASN A 30 31.43 47.85 23.55
CA ASN A 30 32.89 47.67 23.47
C ASN A 30 33.53 46.29 23.79
N GLY A 31 34.60 45.96 23.05
CA GLY A 31 35.64 45.04 23.54
C GLY A 31 36.46 44.35 22.45
N GLY A 32 37.34 45.08 21.76
CA GLY A 32 38.36 44.48 20.90
C GLY A 32 39.68 44.29 21.63
N VAL A 33 40.34 43.14 21.44
CA VAL A 33 41.78 42.92 21.72
C VAL A 33 42.32 41.83 20.76
N SER A 34 43.28 42.23 19.92
CA SER A 34 44.51 41.55 19.42
C SER A 34 44.48 40.06 19.00
N SER A 35 45.27 39.52 18.08
CA SER A 35 46.29 39.99 17.13
C SER A 35 46.85 38.72 16.45
N GLY A 36 47.25 38.83 15.18
CA GLY A 36 48.51 38.24 14.70
C GLY A 36 48.57 36.77 14.29
N GLY A 37 48.55 36.56 12.96
CA GLY A 37 49.67 35.90 12.28
C GLY A 37 49.59 34.39 12.01
N GLY A 38 49.71 34.02 10.73
CA GLY A 38 50.42 32.80 10.33
C GLY A 38 49.77 31.95 9.24
N GLY A 39 50.43 31.93 8.06
CA GLY A 39 50.51 30.80 7.13
C GLY A 39 49.35 30.65 6.13
N SER A 40 49.48 31.05 4.87
CA SER A 40 50.25 30.42 3.78
C SER A 40 49.63 29.12 3.22
N ASP A 41 49.12 29.28 1.99
CA ASP A 41 49.40 28.46 0.81
C ASP A 41 48.57 27.23 0.41
N SER A 42 48.40 27.20 -0.93
CA SER A 42 47.97 26.15 -1.85
C SER A 42 46.47 25.80 -1.87
N GLY A 43 45.73 25.92 -2.98
CA GLY A 43 46.08 25.93 -4.40
C GLY A 43 45.76 24.58 -5.04
N ILE A 44 45.28 24.62 -6.30
CA ILE A 44 44.90 23.52 -7.23
C ILE A 44 43.37 23.32 -7.31
N THR A 45 42.61 23.86 -8.27
CA THR A 45 42.57 23.81 -9.76
C THR A 45 42.10 22.49 -10.40
N GLY A 46 41.07 22.62 -11.25
CA GLY A 46 40.66 21.69 -12.33
C GLY A 46 39.84 20.47 -11.86
N VAL A 47 38.78 20.01 -12.54
CA VAL A 47 38.69 19.75 -13.99
C VAL A 47 37.21 19.50 -14.40
N SER A 48 36.87 20.13 -15.53
CA SER A 48 36.02 19.74 -16.68
C SER A 48 34.56 19.26 -16.60
N ARG A 49 33.82 19.89 -17.53
CA ARG A 49 32.52 19.56 -18.14
C ARG A 49 32.45 18.14 -18.73
N GLY A 50 31.28 17.52 -18.62
CA GLY A 50 30.88 16.35 -19.41
C GLY A 50 29.37 16.16 -19.46
N GLY A 51 28.81 16.25 -20.67
CA GLY A 51 27.57 15.68 -21.21
C GLY A 51 26.33 15.48 -20.31
N VAL A 52 25.27 16.23 -20.59
CA VAL A 52 23.90 15.95 -20.12
C VAL A 52 23.22 15.05 -21.16
N GLY A 53 22.99 13.78 -20.79
CA GLY A 53 22.15 12.85 -21.55
C GLY A 53 20.76 12.77 -20.91
N SER A 54 19.75 13.12 -21.69
CA SER A 54 18.33 13.06 -21.36
C SER A 54 17.86 11.61 -21.20
N PHE A 55 17.17 11.29 -20.11
CA PHE A 55 16.31 10.10 -20.04
C PHE A 55 14.95 10.50 -19.45
N LEU A 56 13.94 10.39 -20.30
CA LEU A 56 12.51 10.47 -20.00
C LEU A 56 12.00 9.08 -19.60
N GLY A 57 11.04 9.05 -18.67
CA GLY A 57 9.89 8.15 -18.71
C GLY A 57 10.11 6.69 -18.27
N GLY A 58 9.48 6.35 -17.14
CA GLY A 58 9.31 4.96 -16.71
C GLY A 58 8.74 4.91 -15.30
N SER A 59 7.41 4.98 -15.18
CA SER A 59 6.66 4.62 -13.99
C SER A 59 6.91 3.13 -13.69
N GLY A 60 7.88 2.88 -12.81
CA GLY A 60 8.32 1.56 -12.40
C GLY A 60 8.09 1.36 -10.90
N HIS A 61 7.43 0.25 -10.59
CA HIS A 61 7.14 -0.29 -9.27
C HIS A 61 8.37 -0.48 -8.37
N SER A 62 8.18 -0.36 -7.06
CA SER A 62 8.96 -1.03 -6.00
C SER A 62 8.17 -0.88 -4.68
N GLY A 63 8.00 -1.86 -3.80
CA GLY A 63 8.76 -3.10 -3.64
C GLY A 63 9.99 -2.87 -2.77
N SER A 64 9.83 -2.55 -1.48
CA SER A 64 10.90 -2.78 -0.48
C SER A 64 10.39 -2.75 0.95
N GLY A 65 10.78 -3.79 1.70
CA GLY A 65 10.61 -3.90 3.14
C GLY A 65 11.48 -2.90 3.91
N GLY A 66 11.03 -2.58 5.13
CA GLY A 66 11.68 -1.65 6.04
C GLY A 66 11.32 -1.98 7.49
N ILE A 67 12.37 -2.20 8.26
CA ILE A 67 12.43 -2.66 9.65
C ILE A 67 11.91 -1.57 10.61
N ASN A 68 11.08 -1.96 11.59
CA ASN A 68 10.52 -1.06 12.60
C ASN A 68 11.38 -1.07 13.88
N MET A 69 11.70 0.10 14.41
CA MET A 69 12.26 0.31 15.75
C MET A 69 11.28 1.20 16.50
N GLY A 70 10.63 0.63 17.52
CA GLY A 70 9.64 1.30 18.33
C GLY A 70 10.23 2.40 19.20
N LEU A 71 9.41 3.41 19.49
CA LEU A 71 9.50 4.24 20.68
C LEU A 71 8.11 4.81 20.97
N GLY A 72 7.64 4.56 22.19
CA GLY A 72 6.36 5.05 22.68
C GLY A 72 6.44 6.44 23.31
N GLY A 73 5.26 7.05 23.46
CA GLY A 73 4.87 7.75 24.68
C GLY A 73 4.85 9.28 24.69
N ALA A 74 3.61 9.80 24.81
CA ALA A 74 3.18 11.10 25.37
C ALA A 74 3.45 12.38 24.54
N GLY A 75 2.55 13.37 24.43
CA GLY A 75 1.24 13.65 25.03
C GLY A 75 1.02 15.18 25.09
N GLY A 76 -0.23 15.65 24.90
CA GLY A 76 -0.73 17.01 25.23
C GLY A 76 -0.80 18.03 24.08
N LEU A 77 -2.00 18.36 23.56
CA LEU A 77 -2.86 19.53 23.93
C LEU A 77 -2.17 20.88 23.62
N LEU A 78 -2.71 21.76 22.76
CA LEU A 78 -3.90 22.58 23.03
C LEU A 78 -4.63 22.99 21.73
N GLY A 79 -5.96 23.03 21.80
CA GLY A 79 -6.82 23.68 20.82
C GLY A 79 -6.96 25.18 21.04
N GLY A 80 -7.41 25.89 19.99
CA GLY A 80 -7.78 27.29 20.08
C GLY A 80 -8.28 27.85 18.75
N GLY A 81 -9.60 28.06 18.66
CA GLY A 81 -10.19 29.32 18.19
C GLY A 81 -10.20 29.62 16.68
N VAL A 82 -11.42 29.59 16.14
CA VAL A 82 -11.86 30.21 14.88
C VAL A 82 -11.45 31.69 14.79
N GLY A 83 -10.90 32.09 13.64
CA GLY A 83 -10.70 33.48 13.26
C GLY A 83 -10.60 33.59 11.74
N GLY A 84 -11.64 34.11 11.10
CA GLY A 84 -11.60 34.49 9.69
C GLY A 84 -10.59 35.62 9.45
N GLY A 85 -9.81 35.50 8.38
CA GLY A 85 -8.82 36.49 7.98
C GLY A 85 -8.21 36.11 6.64
N ASP A 86 -8.26 37.07 5.71
CA ASP A 86 -7.90 37.00 4.31
C ASP A 86 -6.49 36.48 3.97
N ALA A 87 -6.38 36.09 2.70
CA ALA A 87 -5.20 36.07 1.85
C ALA A 87 -4.22 34.90 1.97
N ALA A 88 -4.29 34.04 0.96
CA ALA A 88 -3.15 33.23 0.52
C ALA A 88 -1.89 34.11 0.38
N PRO A 89 -0.72 33.71 0.89
CA PRO A 89 0.51 34.38 0.56
C PRO A 89 0.96 33.90 -0.82
N GLY A 90 0.39 34.52 -1.86
CA GLY A 90 1.02 34.62 -3.18
C GLY A 90 2.24 35.54 -3.07
N GLY A 91 3.27 35.11 -2.35
CA GLY A 91 4.58 35.73 -2.41
C GLY A 91 5.30 35.17 -3.63
N GLU A 92 5.14 35.79 -4.79
CA GLU A 92 6.12 35.63 -5.86
C GLU A 92 7.46 36.11 -5.29
N LEU A 93 8.30 35.16 -4.86
CA LEU A 93 9.72 35.42 -4.68
C LEU A 93 10.19 36.00 -6.01
N GLY A 94 10.57 37.28 -6.03
CA GLY A 94 11.10 37.99 -7.20
C GLY A 94 12.45 37.41 -7.63
N LEU A 95 12.45 36.16 -8.10
CA LEU A 95 13.62 35.41 -8.50
C LEU A 95 13.92 35.74 -9.97
N PRO A 96 15.20 35.90 -10.33
CA PRO A 96 15.59 36.08 -11.73
C PRO A 96 15.02 34.97 -12.62
N ALA A 97 14.68 35.28 -13.89
CA ALA A 97 14.13 34.30 -14.84
C ALA A 97 14.95 32.98 -14.94
N ALA A 98 16.27 33.07 -14.80
CA ALA A 98 17.16 31.91 -14.78
C ALA A 98 16.96 31.00 -13.54
N LEU A 99 16.54 31.55 -12.39
CA LEU A 99 16.20 30.76 -11.20
C LEU A 99 14.82 30.11 -11.34
N LEU A 100 13.86 30.81 -11.95
CA LEU A 100 12.53 30.25 -12.28
C LEU A 100 12.64 29.04 -13.22
N GLU A 101 13.60 29.02 -14.15
CA GLU A 101 13.88 27.84 -15.00
C GLU A 101 14.55 26.68 -14.23
N LEU A 102 15.29 26.96 -13.16
CA LEU A 102 15.95 25.94 -12.34
C LEU A 102 15.00 25.32 -11.31
N CYS A 103 13.99 26.06 -10.85
CA CYS A 103 13.02 25.61 -9.84
C CYS A 103 12.33 24.29 -10.20
N PRO A 104 11.78 24.06 -11.42
CA PRO A 104 11.17 22.78 -11.78
C PRO A 104 12.15 21.60 -11.76
N ARG A 105 13.38 21.81 -12.20
CA ARG A 105 14.41 20.75 -12.21
C ARG A 105 14.86 20.40 -10.80
N LEU A 106 15.02 21.42 -9.95
CA LEU A 106 15.34 21.24 -8.54
C LEU A 106 14.19 20.56 -7.79
N SER A 107 12.95 20.97 -8.04
CA SER A 107 11.74 20.35 -7.48
C SER A 107 11.64 18.87 -7.84
N ALA A 108 11.88 18.51 -9.10
CA ALA A 108 11.92 17.11 -9.53
C ALA A 108 13.04 16.32 -8.82
N ALA A 109 14.24 16.89 -8.69
CA ALA A 109 15.36 16.24 -8.01
C ALA A 109 15.08 16.01 -6.51
N VAL A 110 14.51 17.01 -5.82
CA VAL A 110 14.12 16.91 -4.41
C VAL A 110 12.97 15.91 -4.24
N SER A 111 11.99 15.90 -5.14
CA SER A 111 10.89 14.93 -5.15
C SER A 111 11.42 13.51 -5.32
N ASN A 112 12.33 13.27 -6.25
CA ASN A 112 12.91 11.95 -6.46
C ASN A 112 13.70 11.47 -5.24
N LEU A 113 14.39 12.36 -4.52
CA LEU A 113 15.01 12.02 -3.24
C LEU A 113 13.96 11.66 -2.17
N GLY A 114 12.84 12.38 -2.17
CA GLY A 114 11.65 12.04 -1.38
C GLY A 114 11.13 10.64 -1.73
N ASP A 115 11.02 10.31 -3.01
CA ASP A 115 10.57 9.00 -3.49
C ASP A 115 11.49 7.89 -2.98
N VAL A 116 12.81 8.11 -2.95
CA VAL A 116 13.77 7.15 -2.38
C VAL A 116 13.51 6.89 -0.89
N HIS A 117 13.33 7.94 -0.09
CA HIS A 117 12.99 7.77 1.34
C HIS A 117 11.61 7.11 1.52
N HIS A 118 10.67 7.44 0.65
CA HIS A 118 9.32 6.88 0.67
C HIS A 118 9.32 5.37 0.38
N MET A 119 10.07 4.94 -0.64
CA MET A 119 10.26 3.52 -0.98
C MET A 119 10.93 2.74 0.16
N GLN A 120 11.84 3.38 0.90
CA GLN A 120 12.47 2.79 2.10
C GLN A 120 11.55 2.74 3.33
N GLY A 121 10.27 3.13 3.21
CA GLY A 121 9.32 3.21 4.34
C GLY A 121 9.59 4.37 5.30
N GLN A 122 10.55 5.26 4.98
CA GLN A 122 10.92 6.40 5.81
C GLN A 122 10.01 7.60 5.51
N HIS A 123 8.68 7.40 5.58
CA HIS A 123 7.68 8.40 5.17
C HIS A 123 7.84 9.75 5.89
N VAL A 124 8.12 9.73 7.20
CA VAL A 124 8.36 10.95 8.00
C VAL A 124 9.58 11.74 7.51
N ARG A 125 10.63 11.05 7.05
CA ARG A 125 11.83 11.71 6.49
C ARG A 125 11.61 12.25 5.08
N ALA A 126 10.68 11.66 4.33
CA ALA A 126 10.33 12.12 2.99
C ALA A 126 9.50 13.42 3.00
N LEU A 127 8.71 13.66 4.06
CA LEU A 127 7.86 14.85 4.20
C LEU A 127 8.55 16.20 3.94
N PRO A 128 9.66 16.56 4.61
CA PRO A 128 10.32 17.85 4.37
C PRO A 128 10.82 18.00 2.92
N LEU A 129 11.20 16.88 2.28
CA LEU A 129 11.61 16.88 0.87
C LEU A 129 10.41 17.21 -0.04
N TYR A 130 9.27 16.54 0.14
CA TYR A 130 8.09 16.84 -0.67
C TYR A 130 7.52 18.23 -0.41
N ARG A 131 7.59 18.73 0.84
CA ARG A 131 7.23 20.13 1.14
C ARG A 131 8.13 21.11 0.41
N ALA A 132 9.44 20.89 0.44
CA ALA A 132 10.38 21.71 -0.32
C ALA A 132 10.11 21.66 -1.82
N ALA A 133 9.81 20.49 -2.38
CA ALA A 133 9.43 20.36 -3.78
C ALA A 133 8.14 21.12 -4.13
N ALA A 134 7.10 21.01 -3.29
CA ALA A 134 5.87 21.78 -3.45
C ALA A 134 6.11 23.30 -3.34
N ALA A 135 6.97 23.74 -2.42
CA ALA A 135 7.34 25.15 -2.28
C ALA A 135 8.17 25.68 -3.47
N LEU A 136 9.02 24.85 -4.07
CA LEU A 136 9.79 25.21 -5.28
C LEU A 136 8.91 25.30 -6.52
N THR A 137 7.79 24.56 -6.56
CA THR A 137 6.81 24.59 -7.65
C THR A 137 5.38 24.66 -7.12
N PRO A 138 4.92 25.81 -6.58
CA PRO A 138 3.61 25.92 -5.95
C PRO A 138 2.44 25.67 -6.90
N GLY A 139 2.63 25.91 -8.20
CA GLY A 139 1.62 25.62 -9.24
C GLY A 139 1.59 24.16 -9.72
N SER A 140 2.41 23.27 -9.17
CA SER A 140 2.48 21.87 -9.59
C SER A 140 1.52 20.98 -8.78
N ALA A 141 0.36 20.64 -9.35
CA ALA A 141 -0.59 19.72 -8.73
C ALA A 141 0.07 18.38 -8.36
N ALA A 142 0.97 17.87 -9.19
CA ALA A 142 1.70 16.63 -8.95
C ALA A 142 2.65 16.71 -7.73
N ALA A 143 3.27 17.86 -7.47
CA ALA A 143 4.12 18.04 -6.29
C ALA A 143 3.29 18.01 -5.00
N TRP A 144 2.12 18.68 -5.01
CA TRP A 144 1.18 18.65 -3.90
C TRP A 144 0.57 17.26 -3.66
N ALA A 145 0.22 16.53 -4.72
CA ALA A 145 -0.31 15.16 -4.62
C ALA A 145 0.73 14.19 -4.04
N ARG A 146 2.01 14.33 -4.41
CA ARG A 146 3.11 13.57 -3.80
C ARG A 146 3.26 13.87 -2.31
N LEU A 147 3.22 15.15 -1.92
CA LEU A 147 3.22 15.53 -0.50
C LEU A 147 2.03 14.95 0.25
N GLY A 148 0.82 15.01 -0.33
CA GLY A 148 -0.39 14.45 0.26
C GLY A 148 -0.29 12.93 0.48
N THR A 149 0.25 12.22 -0.51
CA THR A 149 0.49 10.77 -0.43
C THR A 149 1.47 10.44 0.70
N ALA A 150 2.60 11.14 0.75
CA ALA A 150 3.60 10.92 1.79
C ALA A 150 3.09 11.27 3.20
N ALA A 151 2.28 12.31 3.33
CA ALA A 151 1.66 12.70 4.59
C ALA A 151 0.63 11.68 5.08
N ARG A 152 -0.22 11.19 4.19
CA ARG A 152 -1.14 10.09 4.49
C ARG A 152 -0.39 8.84 4.94
N ASP A 153 0.64 8.44 4.21
CA ASP A 153 1.41 7.23 4.50
C ASP A 153 2.27 7.37 5.78
N ALA A 154 2.59 8.60 6.18
CA ALA A 154 3.17 8.95 7.48
C ALA A 154 2.14 9.07 8.63
N GLY A 155 0.85 8.83 8.37
CA GLY A 155 -0.24 8.95 9.35
C GLY A 155 -0.64 10.40 9.69
N ARG A 156 -0.12 11.38 8.96
CA ARG A 156 -0.41 12.82 9.15
C ARG A 156 -1.54 13.23 8.20
N TYR A 157 -2.73 12.68 8.47
CA TYR A 157 -3.89 12.83 7.60
C TYR A 157 -4.39 14.28 7.43
N GLY A 158 -4.23 15.14 8.44
CA GLY A 158 -4.55 16.57 8.33
C GLY A 158 -3.72 17.27 7.26
N ASP A 159 -2.38 17.21 7.38
CA ASP A 159 -1.48 17.72 6.34
C ASP A 159 -1.72 17.06 4.97
N GLY A 160 -2.05 15.77 4.96
CA GLY A 160 -2.38 15.05 3.74
C GLY A 160 -3.62 15.62 3.07
N LEU A 161 -4.67 15.90 3.84
CA LEU A 161 -5.90 16.53 3.37
C LEU A 161 -5.62 17.91 2.77
N ASP A 162 -4.85 18.76 3.45
CA ASP A 162 -4.50 20.10 2.98
C ASP A 162 -3.72 20.04 1.65
N ALA A 163 -2.72 19.14 1.58
CA ALA A 163 -1.90 18.97 0.39
C ALA A 163 -2.70 18.42 -0.80
N PHE A 164 -3.59 17.43 -0.57
CA PHE A 164 -4.48 16.95 -1.63
C PHE A 164 -5.50 18.01 -2.06
N ALA A 165 -6.04 18.80 -1.14
CA ALA A 165 -6.94 19.90 -1.47
C ALA A 165 -6.24 20.95 -2.34
N ALA A 166 -4.98 21.29 -2.05
CA ALA A 166 -4.16 22.15 -2.90
C ALA A 166 -3.93 21.54 -4.29
N ALA A 167 -3.65 20.23 -4.37
CA ALA A 167 -3.50 19.53 -5.65
C ALA A 167 -4.79 19.56 -6.49
N VAL A 168 -5.95 19.31 -5.87
CA VAL A 168 -7.27 19.35 -6.53
C VAL A 168 -7.65 20.77 -6.95
N ALA A 169 -7.25 21.79 -6.20
CA ALA A 169 -7.48 23.18 -6.58
C ALA A 169 -6.68 23.59 -7.84
N LEU A 170 -5.49 23.02 -8.03
CA LEU A 170 -4.65 23.24 -9.20
C LEU A 170 -5.06 22.37 -10.39
N ASP A 171 -5.48 21.13 -10.14
CA ASP A 171 -6.00 20.20 -11.15
C ASP A 171 -7.24 19.47 -10.62
N CYS A 172 -8.41 20.04 -10.90
CA CYS A 172 -9.70 19.46 -10.52
C CYS A 172 -10.01 18.14 -11.24
N GLY A 173 -9.30 17.81 -12.32
CA GLY A 173 -9.42 16.58 -13.09
C GLY A 173 -8.61 15.41 -12.52
N SER A 174 -7.74 15.65 -11.54
CA SER A 174 -6.90 14.60 -10.94
C SER A 174 -7.72 13.66 -10.04
N ASP A 175 -8.04 12.47 -10.55
CA ASP A 175 -8.75 11.45 -9.78
C ASP A 175 -7.89 10.89 -8.63
N ASP A 176 -6.56 10.82 -8.80
CA ASP A 176 -5.61 10.40 -7.75
C ASP A 176 -5.60 11.37 -6.56
N ALA A 177 -5.46 12.67 -6.83
CA ALA A 177 -5.48 13.68 -5.78
C ALA A 177 -6.86 13.73 -5.10
N PHE A 178 -7.94 13.60 -5.88
CA PHE A 178 -9.29 13.61 -5.33
C PHE A 178 -9.57 12.38 -4.45
N ALA A 179 -9.22 11.17 -4.88
CA ALA A 179 -9.36 9.97 -4.07
C ALA A 179 -8.52 10.04 -2.78
N GLY A 180 -7.27 10.52 -2.89
CA GLY A 180 -6.40 10.75 -1.74
C GLY A 180 -7.00 11.75 -0.73
N MET A 181 -7.58 12.85 -1.21
CA MET A 181 -8.29 13.84 -0.39
C MET A 181 -9.44 13.19 0.38
N VAL A 182 -10.28 12.41 -0.28
CA VAL A 182 -11.46 11.78 0.34
C VAL A 182 -11.05 10.77 1.42
N VAL A 183 -9.98 10.02 1.19
CA VAL A 183 -9.43 9.09 2.20
C VAL A 183 -8.93 9.86 3.43
N CYS A 184 -8.16 10.93 3.24
CA CYS A 184 -7.67 11.75 4.35
C CYS A 184 -8.83 12.41 5.12
N MET A 185 -9.84 12.94 4.41
CA MET A 185 -11.07 13.49 4.98
C MET A 185 -11.76 12.48 5.90
N GLN A 186 -11.90 11.23 5.45
CA GLN A 186 -12.49 10.15 6.25
C GLN A 186 -11.67 9.86 7.52
N CYS A 187 -10.32 9.89 7.44
CA CYS A 187 -9.43 9.66 8.58
C CYS A 187 -9.44 10.80 9.62
N VAL A 188 -9.62 12.06 9.20
CA VAL A 188 -9.70 13.21 10.12
C VAL A 188 -11.11 13.52 10.60
N CYS A 189 -12.09 12.71 10.22
CA CYS A 189 -13.50 12.89 10.56
C CYS A 189 -14.10 14.22 10.09
N GLU A 190 -13.67 14.74 8.93
CA GLU A 190 -14.32 15.91 8.33
C GLU A 190 -15.63 15.46 7.65
N TRP A 191 -16.74 15.52 8.40
CA TRP A 191 -18.02 14.98 7.95
C TRP A 191 -18.93 15.98 7.23
N GLU A 192 -18.63 17.29 7.30
CA GLU A 192 -19.49 18.34 6.75
C GLU A 192 -19.73 18.19 5.24
N ARG A 193 -18.67 17.82 4.49
CA ARG A 193 -18.72 17.65 3.02
C ARG A 193 -18.71 16.19 2.59
N ARG A 194 -18.77 15.24 3.54
CA ARG A 194 -18.52 13.82 3.32
C ARG A 194 -19.40 13.22 2.23
N ASP A 195 -20.71 13.39 2.35
CA ASP A 195 -21.66 12.74 1.43
C ASP A 195 -21.51 13.26 0.00
N ALA A 196 -21.31 14.58 -0.16
CA ALA A 196 -21.08 15.20 -1.46
C ALA A 196 -19.77 14.74 -2.11
N LEU A 197 -18.70 14.60 -1.30
CA LEU A 197 -17.40 14.13 -1.77
C LEU A 197 -17.41 12.64 -2.12
N LEU A 198 -18.10 11.81 -1.34
CA LEU A 198 -18.28 10.38 -1.61
C LEU A 198 -19.08 10.15 -2.89
N ALA A 199 -20.17 10.89 -3.10
CA ALA A 199 -20.96 10.79 -4.34
C ALA A 199 -20.11 11.14 -5.58
N GLN A 200 -19.28 12.18 -5.48
CA GLN A 200 -18.34 12.55 -6.53
C GLN A 200 -17.26 11.48 -6.75
N LEU A 201 -16.72 10.90 -5.67
CA LEU A 201 -15.74 9.81 -5.75
C LEU A 201 -16.34 8.61 -6.47
N SER A 202 -17.57 8.21 -6.13
CA SER A 202 -18.28 7.11 -6.80
C SER A 202 -18.47 7.38 -8.29
N ALA A 203 -18.92 8.58 -8.66
CA ALA A 203 -19.15 8.94 -10.05
C ALA A 203 -17.84 8.93 -10.88
N ARG A 204 -16.77 9.53 -10.34
CA ARG A 204 -15.43 9.54 -10.98
C ARG A 204 -14.89 8.12 -11.16
N THR A 205 -15.03 7.29 -10.12
CA THR A 205 -14.57 5.89 -10.12
C THR A 205 -15.31 5.07 -11.18
N TRP A 206 -16.65 5.18 -11.26
CA TRP A 206 -17.43 4.52 -12.30
C TRP A 206 -17.07 5.00 -13.71
N ALA A 207 -16.82 6.30 -13.89
CA ALA A 207 -16.40 6.85 -15.17
C ALA A 207 -15.02 6.32 -15.61
N ALA A 208 -14.06 6.16 -14.69
CA ALA A 208 -12.78 5.53 -14.96
C ALA A 208 -12.95 4.06 -15.37
N ILE A 209 -13.71 3.29 -14.58
CA ILE A 209 -14.01 1.87 -14.84
C ILE A 209 -14.67 1.66 -16.21
N SER A 210 -15.65 2.51 -16.55
CA SER A 210 -16.39 2.43 -17.82
C SER A 210 -15.52 2.70 -19.05
N ARG A 211 -14.42 3.45 -18.87
CA ARG A 211 -13.39 3.67 -19.91
C ARG A 211 -12.35 2.56 -19.97
N GLY A 212 -12.45 1.53 -19.13
CA GLY A 212 -11.46 0.47 -19.01
C GLY A 212 -10.15 0.93 -18.37
N VAL A 213 -10.16 2.06 -17.66
CA VAL A 213 -8.98 2.60 -16.97
C VAL A 213 -9.03 2.15 -15.50
N ARG A 214 -7.87 1.80 -14.94
CA ARG A 214 -7.75 1.50 -13.52
C ARG A 214 -8.18 2.73 -12.71
N PRO A 215 -9.16 2.62 -11.80
CA PRO A 215 -9.57 3.75 -10.98
C PRO A 215 -8.47 4.15 -9.99
N ALA A 216 -8.42 5.43 -9.64
CA ALA A 216 -7.51 5.96 -8.62
C ALA A 216 -7.82 5.44 -7.20
N LEU A 217 -9.09 5.11 -6.93
CA LEU A 217 -9.52 4.54 -5.67
C LEU A 217 -9.01 3.09 -5.54
N GLN A 218 -8.15 2.84 -4.57
CA GLN A 218 -7.61 1.49 -4.32
C GLN A 218 -8.63 0.59 -3.57
N PRO A 219 -8.58 -0.74 -3.75
CA PRO A 219 -9.57 -1.66 -3.17
C PRO A 219 -9.65 -1.62 -1.64
N PHE A 220 -8.52 -1.45 -0.95
CA PHE A 220 -8.49 -1.32 0.51
C PHE A 220 -9.30 -0.13 1.00
N TYR A 221 -9.15 1.03 0.35
CA TYR A 221 -9.91 2.23 0.69
C TYR A 221 -11.36 2.13 0.24
N ALA A 222 -11.64 1.50 -0.91
CA ALA A 222 -13.02 1.29 -1.37
C ALA A 222 -13.86 0.51 -0.36
N MET A 223 -13.25 -0.50 0.29
CA MET A 223 -13.89 -1.30 1.34
C MET A 223 -14.02 -0.55 2.68
N ALA A 224 -13.11 0.37 2.99
CA ALA A 224 -13.17 1.16 4.23
C ALA A 224 -14.13 2.37 4.15
N LEU A 225 -14.55 2.76 2.94
CA LEU A 225 -15.48 3.86 2.70
C LEU A 225 -16.92 3.33 2.58
N PRO A 226 -17.94 4.14 2.93
CA PRO A 226 -19.35 3.76 2.83
C PRO A 226 -19.84 3.80 1.36
N LEU A 227 -19.20 3.02 0.51
CA LEU A 227 -19.50 2.94 -0.92
C LEU A 227 -20.41 1.75 -1.22
N ASP A 228 -21.05 1.81 -2.39
CA ASP A 228 -21.84 0.70 -2.89
C ASP A 228 -20.99 -0.57 -3.10
N ALA A 229 -21.53 -1.73 -2.72
CA ALA A 229 -20.80 -2.99 -2.78
C ALA A 229 -20.42 -3.40 -4.21
N ALA A 230 -21.24 -3.07 -5.21
CA ALA A 230 -20.92 -3.35 -6.61
C ALA A 230 -19.78 -2.47 -7.10
N LEU A 231 -19.71 -1.22 -6.66
CA LEU A 231 -18.56 -0.35 -6.94
C LEU A 231 -17.27 -0.91 -6.30
N THR A 232 -17.31 -1.32 -5.03
CA THR A 232 -16.14 -1.91 -4.35
C THR A 232 -15.65 -3.18 -5.05
N LEU A 233 -16.57 -4.06 -5.49
CA LEU A 233 -16.24 -5.24 -6.28
C LEU A 233 -15.63 -4.86 -7.64
N ALA A 234 -16.20 -3.87 -8.34
CA ALA A 234 -15.70 -3.44 -9.64
C ALA A 234 -14.29 -2.83 -9.53
N VAL A 235 -14.01 -2.07 -8.47
CA VAL A 235 -12.66 -1.56 -8.16
C VAL A 235 -11.68 -2.71 -7.99
N ALA A 236 -12.00 -3.68 -7.11
CA ALA A 236 -11.18 -4.86 -6.87
C ALA A 236 -10.89 -5.64 -8.18
N ALA A 237 -11.92 -5.86 -8.99
CA ALA A 237 -11.80 -6.53 -10.28
C ALA A 237 -10.86 -5.81 -11.26
N GLN A 238 -10.87 -4.48 -11.32
CA GLN A 238 -9.93 -3.75 -12.18
C GLN A 238 -8.49 -3.94 -11.73
N TYR A 239 -8.21 -3.87 -10.42
CA TYR A 239 -6.85 -4.09 -9.90
C TYR A 239 -6.37 -5.53 -10.11
N SER A 240 -7.27 -6.52 -10.10
CA SER A 240 -6.91 -7.90 -10.42
C SER A 240 -6.54 -8.12 -11.89
N LYS A 241 -7.08 -7.33 -12.83
CA LYS A 241 -6.74 -7.46 -14.27
C LYS A 241 -5.27 -7.18 -14.55
N ASP A 242 -4.66 -6.30 -13.76
CA ASP A 242 -3.25 -5.98 -13.90
C ASP A 242 -2.38 -7.18 -13.56
N ALA A 243 -2.68 -7.86 -12.45
CA ALA A 243 -2.01 -9.10 -12.07
C ALA A 243 -2.17 -10.19 -13.15
N VAL A 244 -3.35 -10.30 -13.78
CA VAL A 244 -3.58 -11.21 -14.91
C VAL A 244 -2.72 -10.84 -16.12
N THR A 245 -2.65 -9.56 -16.46
CA THR A 245 -1.87 -9.06 -17.60
C THR A 245 -0.37 -9.30 -17.40
N GLU A 246 0.13 -9.02 -16.20
CA GLU A 246 1.53 -9.28 -15.81
C GLU A 246 1.85 -10.78 -15.78
N ALA A 247 0.91 -11.62 -15.35
CA ALA A 247 1.08 -13.07 -15.37
C ALA A 247 1.08 -13.64 -16.80
N ALA A 248 0.27 -13.10 -17.71
CA ALA A 248 0.19 -13.55 -19.10
C ALA A 248 1.48 -13.32 -19.90
N ALA A 249 2.30 -12.35 -19.47
CA ALA A 249 3.61 -12.07 -20.08
C ALA A 249 4.71 -13.08 -19.67
N ASP A 250 4.45 -13.95 -18.69
CA ASP A 250 5.42 -14.93 -18.18
C ASP A 250 5.30 -16.28 -18.89
N VAL A 251 6.36 -16.73 -19.56
CA VAL A 251 6.44 -18.02 -20.27
C VAL A 251 6.25 -19.22 -19.31
N GLY A 252 6.46 -19.04 -18.00
CA GLY A 252 6.17 -20.03 -16.96
C GLY A 252 4.67 -20.25 -16.65
N ALA A 253 3.78 -19.42 -17.21
CA ALA A 253 2.33 -19.54 -17.02
C ALA A 253 1.74 -20.83 -17.63
N ALA A 254 2.39 -21.42 -18.64
CA ALA A 254 1.93 -22.66 -19.27
C ALA A 254 1.92 -23.86 -18.31
N ASP A 255 2.92 -23.95 -17.42
CA ASP A 255 3.03 -25.03 -16.43
C ASP A 255 2.00 -24.86 -15.30
N CYS A 256 1.67 -23.62 -14.96
CA CYS A 256 0.65 -23.31 -13.97
C CYS A 256 -0.78 -23.43 -14.53
N ALA A 257 -0.99 -23.13 -15.82
CA ALA A 257 -2.24 -23.42 -16.52
C ALA A 257 -2.53 -24.94 -16.57
N ALA A 258 -1.50 -25.77 -16.72
CA ALA A 258 -1.62 -27.23 -16.62
C ALA A 258 -2.05 -27.67 -15.20
N ARG A 259 -1.61 -26.97 -14.14
CA ARG A 259 -2.07 -27.23 -12.77
C ARG A 259 -3.50 -26.76 -12.51
N ALA A 260 -3.93 -25.65 -13.11
CA ALA A 260 -5.33 -25.25 -13.08
C ALA A 260 -6.24 -26.34 -13.70
N ALA A 261 -5.78 -27.04 -14.74
CA ALA A 261 -6.49 -28.17 -15.31
C ALA A 261 -6.61 -29.38 -14.35
N LEU A 262 -5.75 -29.48 -13.31
CA LEU A 262 -5.88 -30.50 -12.25
C LEU A 262 -7.16 -30.31 -11.42
N MET A 263 -7.82 -29.14 -11.45
CA MET A 263 -9.16 -28.94 -10.85
C MET A 263 -10.20 -29.90 -11.44
N GLN A 264 -9.97 -30.44 -12.64
CA GLN A 264 -10.86 -31.39 -13.28
C GLN A 264 -10.54 -32.86 -12.91
N LEU A 265 -9.48 -33.11 -12.13
CA LEU A 265 -9.13 -34.48 -11.74
C LEU A 265 -9.98 -34.97 -10.55
N PRO A 266 -10.67 -36.12 -10.66
CA PRO A 266 -11.65 -36.56 -9.65
C PRO A 266 -11.07 -36.98 -8.29
N ARG A 267 -9.75 -37.18 -8.17
CA ARG A 267 -9.11 -37.60 -6.91
C ARG A 267 -7.59 -37.48 -6.99
N LEU A 268 -7.00 -36.72 -6.06
CA LEU A 268 -5.57 -36.80 -5.77
C LEU A 268 -5.25 -38.17 -5.13
N PRO A 269 -4.05 -38.73 -5.36
CA PRO A 269 -3.62 -39.96 -4.70
C PRO A 269 -3.68 -39.80 -3.16
N PRO A 270 -3.80 -40.90 -2.39
CA PRO A 270 -3.87 -40.85 -0.93
C PRO A 270 -2.53 -40.37 -0.35
N ARG A 271 -2.39 -39.06 -0.24
CA ARG A 271 -1.30 -38.36 0.42
C ARG A 271 -1.89 -37.24 1.29
N ARG A 272 -1.06 -36.68 2.16
CA ARG A 272 -1.42 -35.46 2.92
C ARG A 272 -1.77 -34.35 1.93
N LEU A 273 -2.84 -33.62 2.22
CA LEU A 273 -3.23 -32.44 1.46
C LEU A 273 -2.26 -31.31 1.78
N ARG A 274 -1.65 -30.71 0.76
CA ARG A 274 -0.66 -29.65 0.90
C ARG A 274 -1.32 -28.28 0.87
N ILE A 275 -1.20 -27.52 1.94
CA ILE A 275 -1.78 -26.18 2.08
C ILE A 275 -0.64 -25.17 2.15
N GLY A 276 -0.65 -24.17 1.27
CA GLY A 276 0.34 -23.10 1.21
C GLY A 276 -0.27 -21.76 1.58
N TYR A 277 0.09 -21.19 2.71
CA TYR A 277 -0.30 -19.83 3.13
C TYR A 277 0.72 -18.81 2.63
N VAL A 278 0.27 -17.77 1.90
CA VAL A 278 1.14 -16.71 1.38
C VAL A 278 0.77 -15.39 2.06
N SER A 279 1.72 -14.77 2.75
CA SER A 279 1.49 -13.51 3.47
C SER A 279 2.77 -12.69 3.65
N ALA A 280 2.62 -11.37 3.71
CA ALA A 280 3.67 -10.47 4.18
C ALA A 280 3.70 -10.37 5.72
N ASP A 281 2.67 -10.91 6.38
CA ASP A 281 2.30 -10.52 7.73
C ASP A 281 2.60 -11.61 8.77
N PHE A 282 3.50 -12.55 8.46
CA PHE A 282 4.02 -13.51 9.44
C PHE A 282 4.96 -12.80 10.41
N GLY A 283 4.41 -12.16 11.45
CA GLY A 283 5.16 -11.40 12.44
C GLY A 283 4.26 -10.56 13.35
N GLU A 284 4.73 -9.38 13.76
CA GLU A 284 3.96 -8.43 14.56
C GLU A 284 2.91 -7.72 13.70
N HIS A 285 1.81 -8.43 13.44
CA HIS A 285 0.70 -7.96 12.62
C HIS A 285 -0.64 -8.53 13.14
N PRO A 286 -1.77 -7.80 12.98
CA PRO A 286 -3.08 -8.29 13.39
C PRO A 286 -3.43 -9.68 12.84
N LEU A 287 -3.00 -9.98 11.60
CA LEU A 287 -3.21 -11.31 11.01
C LEU A 287 -2.56 -12.41 11.84
N SER A 288 -1.27 -12.25 12.19
CA SER A 288 -0.55 -13.22 13.02
C SER A 288 -1.11 -13.30 14.44
N GLN A 289 -1.54 -12.20 15.04
CA GLN A 289 -2.19 -12.22 16.35
C GLN A 289 -3.46 -13.09 16.37
N LEU A 290 -4.19 -13.16 15.25
CA LEU A 290 -5.40 -13.97 15.11
C LEU A 290 -5.13 -15.41 14.68
N MET A 291 -4.11 -15.62 13.84
CA MET A 291 -3.92 -16.88 13.11
C MET A 291 -2.67 -17.66 13.53
N ALA A 292 -1.75 -17.12 14.33
CA ALA A 292 -0.47 -17.78 14.63
C ALA A 292 -0.62 -19.26 15.07
N PRO A 293 -1.52 -19.60 16.03
CA PRO A 293 -1.70 -20.99 16.44
C PRO A 293 -2.27 -21.90 15.34
N LEU A 294 -3.05 -21.34 14.40
CA LEU A 294 -3.68 -22.11 13.32
C LEU A 294 -2.66 -22.90 12.51
N PHE A 295 -1.50 -22.29 12.25
CA PHE A 295 -0.48 -22.88 11.38
C PHE A 295 0.13 -24.16 11.99
N GLY A 296 0.29 -24.23 13.32
CA GLY A 296 0.76 -25.42 14.02
C GLY A 296 -0.31 -26.42 14.42
N MET A 297 -1.58 -26.02 14.41
CA MET A 297 -2.70 -26.84 14.86
C MET A 297 -3.27 -27.81 13.81
N HIS A 298 -2.74 -27.83 12.59
CA HIS A 298 -3.20 -28.75 11.54
C HIS A 298 -2.95 -30.22 11.92
N ASP A 299 -3.89 -31.11 11.59
CA ASP A 299 -3.68 -32.56 11.75
C ASP A 299 -2.62 -33.06 10.75
N THR A 300 -1.40 -33.24 11.22
CA THR A 300 -0.23 -33.63 10.40
C THR A 300 -0.38 -34.97 9.71
N ARG A 301 -1.33 -35.83 10.14
CA ARG A 301 -1.65 -37.08 9.43
C ARG A 301 -2.44 -36.85 8.14
N ARG A 302 -3.11 -35.70 8.03
CA ARG A 302 -4.01 -35.34 6.91
C ARG A 302 -3.49 -34.18 6.09
N PHE A 303 -2.79 -33.24 6.70
CA PHE A 303 -2.36 -31.98 6.08
C PHE A 303 -0.86 -31.79 6.21
N GLU A 304 -0.24 -31.22 5.18
CA GLU A 304 1.14 -30.74 5.15
C GLU A 304 1.10 -29.24 4.87
N VAL A 305 1.64 -28.43 5.78
CA VAL A 305 1.43 -26.97 5.78
C VAL A 305 2.73 -26.26 5.38
N PHE A 306 2.61 -25.28 4.51
CA PHE A 306 3.69 -24.40 4.08
C PHE A 306 3.29 -22.95 4.36
N CYS A 307 4.19 -22.18 4.95
CA CYS A 307 4.03 -20.73 5.14
C CYS A 307 5.08 -20.00 4.30
N TYR A 308 4.65 -19.16 3.35
CA TYR A 308 5.49 -18.40 2.44
C TYR A 308 5.46 -16.90 2.80
N SER A 309 6.51 -16.43 3.46
CA SER A 309 6.64 -15.04 3.90
C SER A 309 7.17 -14.15 2.79
N THR A 310 6.34 -13.23 2.32
CA THR A 310 6.71 -12.24 1.29
C THR A 310 7.40 -11.01 1.86
N ALA A 311 7.53 -10.94 3.20
CA ALA A 311 8.37 -10.00 3.92
C ALA A 311 9.48 -10.73 4.70
N PRO A 312 10.64 -10.08 4.96
CA PRO A 312 11.66 -10.61 5.84
C PRO A 312 11.13 -10.82 7.26
N SER A 313 11.75 -11.71 8.02
CA SER A 313 11.46 -11.88 9.46
C SER A 313 11.69 -10.57 10.22
N ASP A 314 10.74 -10.19 11.07
CA ASP A 314 10.85 -9.05 11.98
C ASP A 314 11.45 -9.43 13.35
N GLY A 315 11.73 -10.72 13.58
CA GLY A 315 12.26 -11.24 14.84
C GLY A 315 11.28 -11.21 16.02
N SER A 316 9.99 -10.93 15.78
CA SER A 316 8.94 -10.91 16.80
C SER A 316 8.71 -12.30 17.43
N GLU A 317 8.13 -12.33 18.62
CA GLU A 317 7.74 -13.58 19.28
C GLU A 317 6.66 -14.33 18.47
N LEU A 318 5.75 -13.60 17.82
CA LEU A 318 4.76 -14.18 16.92
C LEU A 318 5.41 -14.87 15.72
N ARG A 319 6.43 -14.24 15.10
CA ARG A 319 7.17 -14.88 14.00
C ARG A 319 7.85 -16.17 14.46
N LYS A 320 8.54 -16.14 15.60
CA LYS A 320 9.23 -17.31 16.17
C LYS A 320 8.25 -18.45 16.49
N MET A 321 7.09 -18.11 17.05
CA MET A 321 6.02 -19.08 17.33
C MET A 321 5.60 -19.80 16.05
N ILE A 322 5.25 -19.06 14.99
CA ILE A 322 4.81 -19.65 13.72
C ILE A 322 5.92 -20.50 13.08
N GLU A 323 7.17 -20.04 13.12
CA GLU A 323 8.33 -20.80 12.63
C GLU A 323 8.55 -22.11 13.40
N SER A 324 8.27 -22.12 14.70
CA SER A 324 8.46 -23.29 15.56
C SER A 324 7.31 -24.31 15.51
N GLU A 325 6.07 -23.83 15.35
CA GLU A 325 4.88 -24.68 15.43
C GLU A 325 4.42 -25.20 14.06
N CYS A 326 4.67 -24.46 12.98
CA CYS A 326 4.41 -24.94 11.62
C CYS A 326 5.43 -26.03 11.25
N GLU A 327 4.97 -27.19 10.79
CA GLU A 327 5.84 -28.34 10.48
C GLU A 327 6.98 -28.03 9.50
N ASN A 328 6.73 -27.19 8.49
CA ASN A 328 7.74 -26.76 7.52
C ASN A 328 8.31 -25.36 7.84
N GLY A 329 8.02 -24.83 9.03
CA GLY A 329 8.37 -23.47 9.43
C GLY A 329 7.79 -22.38 8.52
N VAL A 330 8.49 -21.25 8.42
CA VAL A 330 8.16 -20.15 7.52
C VAL A 330 9.28 -19.96 6.49
N ALA A 331 8.98 -20.21 5.22
CA ALA A 331 9.89 -19.96 4.12
C ALA A 331 9.95 -18.46 3.83
N ASP A 332 11.14 -17.85 3.98
CA ASP A 332 11.38 -16.50 3.50
C ASP A 332 11.49 -16.49 1.97
N VAL A 333 10.52 -15.85 1.32
CA VAL A 333 10.43 -15.68 -0.13
C VAL A 333 10.40 -14.20 -0.52
N SER A 334 10.80 -13.31 0.40
CA SER A 334 10.75 -11.86 0.20
C SER A 334 11.65 -11.36 -0.94
N SER A 335 12.71 -12.11 -1.26
CA SER A 335 13.63 -11.84 -2.36
C SER A 335 13.16 -12.38 -3.72
N LEU A 336 12.12 -13.21 -3.76
CA LEU A 336 11.60 -13.80 -4.99
C LEU A 336 10.61 -12.85 -5.67
N ASP A 337 10.69 -12.75 -6.99
CA ASP A 337 9.61 -12.17 -7.80
C ASP A 337 8.37 -13.08 -7.83
N ASP A 338 7.25 -12.56 -8.36
CA ASP A 338 5.98 -13.30 -8.39
C ASP A 338 6.05 -14.60 -9.21
N GLY A 339 6.83 -14.62 -10.30
CA GLY A 339 6.99 -15.81 -11.13
C GLY A 339 7.84 -16.87 -10.45
N GLN A 340 8.92 -16.46 -9.78
CA GLN A 340 9.79 -17.34 -9.00
C GLN A 340 9.03 -17.95 -7.82
N LEU A 341 8.26 -17.15 -7.08
CA LEU A 341 7.43 -17.63 -5.98
C LEU A 341 6.34 -18.59 -6.47
N ALA A 342 5.65 -18.27 -7.58
CA ALA A 342 4.67 -19.18 -8.17
C ALA A 342 5.30 -20.54 -8.55
N ARG A 343 6.47 -20.54 -9.19
CA ARG A 343 7.21 -21.78 -9.51
C ARG A 343 7.62 -22.54 -8.26
N ARG A 344 8.01 -21.86 -7.18
CA ARG A 344 8.34 -22.50 -5.90
C ARG A 344 7.13 -23.20 -5.29
N ILE A 345 5.99 -22.51 -5.19
CA ILE A 345 4.73 -23.09 -4.67
C ILE A 345 4.30 -24.30 -5.51
N ALA A 346 4.44 -24.21 -6.83
CA ALA A 346 4.17 -25.33 -7.73
C ALA A 346 5.13 -26.50 -7.50
N ALA A 347 6.44 -26.25 -7.38
CA ALA A 347 7.45 -27.27 -7.13
C ALA A 347 7.24 -27.99 -5.78
N ASP A 348 6.79 -27.26 -4.76
CA ASP A 348 6.44 -27.81 -3.44
C ASP A 348 5.17 -28.70 -3.51
N GLY A 349 4.43 -28.67 -4.63
CA GLY A 349 3.28 -29.53 -4.84
C GLY A 349 2.04 -29.08 -4.06
N VAL A 350 1.92 -27.79 -3.75
CA VAL A 350 0.77 -27.24 -3.02
C VAL A 350 -0.53 -27.52 -3.77
N ASP A 351 -1.52 -28.04 -3.04
CA ASP A 351 -2.86 -28.37 -3.54
C ASP A 351 -3.84 -27.20 -3.35
N VAL A 352 -3.73 -26.53 -2.20
CA VAL A 352 -4.54 -25.37 -1.82
C VAL A 352 -3.62 -24.20 -1.47
N ALA A 353 -3.57 -23.18 -2.33
CA ALA A 353 -2.88 -21.94 -2.03
C ALA A 353 -3.85 -20.94 -1.38
N VAL A 354 -3.47 -20.39 -0.23
CA VAL A 354 -4.28 -19.47 0.56
C VAL A 354 -3.66 -18.07 0.51
N ASP A 355 -4.38 -17.13 -0.08
CA ASP A 355 -4.05 -15.71 -0.08
C ASP A 355 -4.49 -15.07 1.24
N LEU A 356 -3.50 -14.60 1.99
CA LEU A 356 -3.69 -13.88 3.25
C LEU A 356 -3.38 -12.38 3.11
N GLY A 357 -3.17 -11.88 1.89
CA GLY A 357 -2.85 -10.46 1.62
C GLY A 357 -3.94 -9.72 0.87
N GLY A 358 -4.54 -10.32 -0.17
CA GLY A 358 -5.53 -9.66 -1.01
C GLY A 358 -5.02 -8.31 -1.58
N PHE A 359 -5.59 -7.19 -1.14
CA PHE A 359 -5.15 -5.83 -1.52
C PHE A 359 -4.59 -5.00 -0.35
N THR A 360 -3.94 -5.66 0.60
CA THR A 360 -3.19 -4.98 1.66
C THR A 360 -1.74 -4.70 1.24
N ARG A 361 -1.00 -3.98 2.10
CA ARG A 361 0.43 -3.74 1.90
C ARG A 361 1.19 -5.05 1.85
N GLY A 362 2.04 -5.23 0.85
CA GLY A 362 2.88 -6.43 0.70
C GLY A 362 2.16 -7.64 0.06
N ALA A 363 0.88 -7.49 -0.30
CA ALA A 363 0.15 -8.51 -1.04
C ALA A 363 0.79 -8.78 -2.42
N ARG A 364 0.68 -10.03 -2.88
CA ARG A 364 1.33 -10.52 -4.11
C ARG A 364 0.30 -11.17 -5.06
N PRO A 365 -0.69 -10.43 -5.57
CA PRO A 365 -1.75 -10.99 -6.42
C PRO A 365 -1.20 -11.62 -7.72
N GLY A 366 -0.06 -11.17 -8.23
CA GLY A 366 0.57 -11.74 -9.42
C GLY A 366 1.08 -13.18 -9.22
N VAL A 367 1.34 -13.61 -7.98
CA VAL A 367 1.62 -15.02 -7.66
C VAL A 367 0.38 -15.87 -7.94
N PHE A 368 -0.77 -15.45 -7.42
CA PHE A 368 -2.04 -16.18 -7.58
C PHE A 368 -2.58 -16.09 -9.00
N ALA A 369 -2.38 -14.97 -9.69
CA ALA A 369 -2.73 -14.83 -11.11
C ALA A 369 -2.02 -15.85 -12.00
N ARG A 370 -0.82 -16.31 -11.60
CA ARG A 370 -0.11 -17.40 -12.27
C ARG A 370 -0.70 -18.77 -11.98
N ARG A 371 -1.58 -18.97 -11.00
CA ARG A 371 -2.19 -20.26 -10.62
C ARG A 371 -1.21 -21.37 -10.19
N PRO A 372 -0.30 -21.14 -9.22
CA PRO A 372 0.66 -22.14 -8.77
C PRO A 372 0.05 -23.38 -8.09
N ALA A 373 -1.18 -23.29 -7.59
CA ALA A 373 -1.93 -24.41 -7.04
C ALA A 373 -3.25 -24.64 -7.81
N PRO A 374 -3.76 -25.90 -7.86
CA PRO A 374 -5.05 -26.19 -8.48
C PRO A 374 -6.18 -25.35 -7.88
N LEU A 375 -6.28 -25.33 -6.55
CA LEU A 375 -7.26 -24.54 -5.80
C LEU A 375 -6.59 -23.37 -5.11
N GLN A 376 -7.17 -22.18 -5.26
CA GLN A 376 -6.71 -20.97 -4.61
C GLN A 376 -7.84 -20.29 -3.86
N MET A 377 -7.58 -19.82 -2.65
CA MET A 377 -8.62 -19.20 -1.84
C MET A 377 -8.11 -17.98 -1.08
N ALA A 378 -8.97 -16.98 -0.88
CA ALA A 378 -8.72 -15.87 0.01
C ALA A 378 -9.23 -16.19 1.42
N LEU A 379 -8.45 -15.79 2.44
CA LEU A 379 -8.80 -15.96 3.84
C LEU A 379 -8.32 -14.76 4.67
N MET A 380 -9.26 -14.17 5.42
CA MET A 380 -9.04 -13.22 6.53
C MET A 380 -8.31 -11.90 6.22
N GLY A 381 -7.11 -11.93 5.62
CA GLY A 381 -6.22 -10.76 5.53
C GLY A 381 -6.77 -9.59 4.72
N PHE A 382 -7.64 -9.85 3.75
CA PHE A 382 -8.42 -8.82 3.07
C PHE A 382 -9.92 -9.08 3.25
N PRO A 383 -10.65 -8.24 3.99
CA PRO A 383 -12.05 -8.50 4.37
C PRO A 383 -13.05 -8.07 3.29
N ALA A 384 -12.75 -8.35 2.02
CA ALA A 384 -13.65 -8.14 0.89
C ALA A 384 -13.31 -9.09 -0.27
N SER A 385 -14.19 -9.15 -1.27
CA SER A 385 -13.90 -9.88 -2.51
C SER A 385 -12.66 -9.33 -3.19
N SER A 386 -11.80 -10.23 -3.68
CA SER A 386 -10.66 -9.85 -4.52
C SER A 386 -11.10 -9.39 -5.91
N GLY A 387 -12.32 -9.71 -6.36
CA GLY A 387 -12.75 -9.49 -7.76
C GLY A 387 -11.89 -10.24 -8.79
N ALA A 388 -11.03 -11.16 -8.32
CA ALA A 388 -10.01 -11.80 -9.12
C ALA A 388 -10.54 -13.08 -9.76
N PRO A 389 -10.35 -13.28 -11.08
CA PRO A 389 -10.74 -14.53 -11.74
C PRO A 389 -9.83 -15.72 -11.37
N PHE A 390 -8.74 -15.47 -10.64
CA PHE A 390 -7.76 -16.46 -10.23
C PHE A 390 -7.90 -16.89 -8.76
N ILE A 391 -8.79 -16.28 -7.98
CA ILE A 391 -9.11 -16.74 -6.62
C ILE A 391 -10.41 -17.54 -6.71
N ASP A 392 -10.35 -18.84 -6.43
CA ASP A 392 -11.48 -19.75 -6.65
C ASP A 392 -12.48 -19.75 -5.50
N TYR A 393 -12.06 -19.38 -4.28
CA TYR A 393 -12.93 -19.33 -3.10
C TYR A 393 -12.57 -18.17 -2.17
N MET A 394 -13.56 -17.65 -1.45
CA MET A 394 -13.34 -16.83 -0.25
C MET A 394 -13.89 -17.58 0.96
N PHE A 395 -13.08 -17.74 2.00
CA PHE A 395 -13.51 -18.37 3.25
C PHE A 395 -14.26 -17.38 4.12
N VAL A 396 -15.53 -17.67 4.37
CA VAL A 396 -16.46 -16.79 5.09
C VAL A 396 -17.40 -17.61 5.99
N ASP A 397 -18.17 -16.92 6.81
CA ASP A 397 -19.28 -17.51 7.57
C ASP A 397 -20.62 -16.88 7.17
N ALA A 398 -21.71 -17.53 7.60
CA ALA A 398 -23.07 -17.14 7.23
C ALA A 398 -23.54 -15.81 7.85
N VAL A 399 -22.83 -15.29 8.87
CA VAL A 399 -23.13 -13.99 9.48
C VAL A 399 -22.46 -12.89 8.67
N VAL A 400 -21.17 -13.04 8.35
CA VAL A 400 -20.42 -12.05 7.56
C VAL A 400 -20.87 -12.02 6.10
N ALA A 401 -21.16 -13.17 5.50
CA ALA A 401 -21.56 -13.29 4.10
C ALA A 401 -22.89 -14.08 3.97
N PRO A 402 -24.03 -13.48 4.31
CA PRO A 402 -25.33 -14.15 4.25
C PRO A 402 -25.71 -14.46 2.80
N ARG A 403 -26.39 -15.59 2.57
CA ARG A 403 -26.70 -16.12 1.23
C ARG A 403 -27.33 -15.10 0.26
N GLY A 404 -28.18 -14.21 0.75
CA GLY A 404 -28.83 -13.18 -0.08
C GLY A 404 -27.88 -12.13 -0.68
N HIS A 405 -26.65 -12.03 -0.19
CA HIS A 405 -25.63 -11.09 -0.69
C HIS A 405 -24.62 -11.76 -1.64
N LEU A 406 -24.72 -13.07 -1.89
CA LEU A 406 -23.70 -13.85 -2.58
C LEU A 406 -23.83 -13.89 -4.11
N GLY A 407 -24.78 -13.13 -4.68
CA GLY A 407 -25.22 -13.34 -6.06
C GLY A 407 -25.96 -14.68 -6.18
N GLU A 408 -27.07 -14.73 -6.89
CA GLU A 408 -27.83 -15.97 -7.01
C GLU A 408 -27.02 -17.02 -7.80
N HIS A 409 -26.49 -18.01 -7.10
CA HIS A 409 -26.11 -19.30 -7.68
C HIS A 409 -27.28 -20.26 -7.50
N GLU A 410 -28.30 -20.17 -8.36
CA GLU A 410 -29.22 -21.27 -8.54
C GLU A 410 -28.44 -22.45 -9.14
N HIS A 411 -28.11 -23.44 -8.32
CA HIS A 411 -27.95 -24.82 -8.79
C HIS A 411 -29.35 -25.39 -9.09
N GLY A 412 -29.97 -24.88 -10.15
CA GLY A 412 -31.20 -25.41 -10.72
C GLY A 412 -30.86 -26.30 -11.91
N GLY A 413 -31.03 -27.61 -11.74
CA GLY A 413 -31.09 -28.51 -12.89
C GLY A 413 -32.28 -28.16 -13.78
N SER A 414 -32.06 -28.33 -15.10
CA SER A 414 -33.02 -28.38 -16.21
C SER A 414 -33.52 -27.06 -16.84
N GLY A 415 -32.97 -26.80 -18.04
CA GLY A 415 -33.74 -26.47 -19.26
C GLY A 415 -34.03 -24.99 -19.56
N GLY A 416 -33.45 -24.49 -20.66
CA GLY A 416 -33.98 -23.34 -21.39
C GLY A 416 -32.92 -22.37 -21.92
N ASP A 417 -32.85 -22.25 -23.24
CA ASP A 417 -31.98 -21.36 -24.01
C ASP A 417 -32.19 -19.85 -23.72
N GLY A 418 -31.16 -19.03 -23.94
CA GLY A 418 -31.32 -17.61 -24.27
C GLY A 418 -30.33 -16.62 -23.65
N ASP A 419 -29.30 -16.25 -24.43
CA ASP A 419 -28.58 -14.98 -24.50
C ASP A 419 -28.24 -14.16 -23.24
N GLY A 420 -26.92 -14.08 -22.98
CA GLY A 420 -26.19 -12.81 -22.94
C GLY A 420 -26.44 -11.85 -21.77
N ASP A 421 -25.75 -12.07 -20.64
CA ASP A 421 -25.15 -10.95 -19.90
C ASP A 421 -23.92 -11.40 -19.10
N GLY A 422 -22.90 -10.54 -19.07
CA GLY A 422 -21.56 -10.82 -18.55
C GLY A 422 -21.47 -10.84 -17.02
N ALA A 423 -22.28 -11.66 -16.35
CA ALA A 423 -22.19 -11.87 -14.91
C ALA A 423 -20.85 -12.54 -14.57
N MET A 424 -19.96 -11.83 -13.87
CA MET A 424 -18.79 -12.43 -13.24
C MET A 424 -19.26 -13.59 -12.35
N LYS A 425 -18.87 -14.82 -12.73
CA LYS A 425 -19.06 -16.01 -11.90
C LYS A 425 -18.25 -15.84 -10.61
N LEU A 426 -18.93 -15.62 -9.48
CA LEU A 426 -18.36 -15.91 -8.17
C LEU A 426 -18.33 -17.44 -8.04
N SER A 427 -17.35 -18.11 -8.66
CA SER A 427 -17.12 -19.50 -8.31
C SER A 427 -16.86 -19.58 -6.81
N GLY A 428 -17.71 -20.32 -6.09
CA GLY A 428 -17.41 -20.88 -4.78
C GLY A 428 -17.29 -19.91 -3.59
N LEU A 429 -18.35 -19.73 -2.82
CA LEU A 429 -18.22 -19.30 -1.42
C LEU A 429 -18.31 -20.54 -0.53
N LEU A 430 -17.21 -20.86 0.17
CA LEU A 430 -17.21 -21.90 1.20
C LEU A 430 -17.68 -21.26 2.50
N ALA A 431 -19.00 -21.30 2.73
CA ALA A 431 -19.57 -20.99 4.03
C ALA A 431 -19.24 -22.12 5.01
N CYS A 432 -18.46 -21.84 6.05
CA CYS A 432 -18.27 -22.80 7.13
C CYS A 432 -19.61 -22.95 7.87
N SER A 433 -20.31 -24.08 7.69
CA SER A 433 -21.39 -24.46 8.59
C SER A 433 -20.76 -24.64 9.97
N THR A 434 -21.08 -23.72 10.88
CA THR A 434 -20.79 -23.72 12.31
C THR A 434 -20.13 -25.00 12.83
N TYR A 435 -18.84 -24.90 13.18
CA TYR A 435 -18.19 -25.84 14.10
C TYR A 435 -19.12 -26.09 15.30
N PRO A 436 -19.42 -27.36 15.68
CA PRO A 436 -20.28 -27.64 16.82
C PRO A 436 -19.73 -26.94 18.06
N LEU A 437 -20.57 -26.13 18.74
CA LEU A 437 -20.23 -25.30 19.89
C LEU A 437 -19.37 -26.05 20.96
N GLN A 438 -19.61 -27.36 21.11
CA GLN A 438 -18.85 -28.26 21.98
C GLN A 438 -17.34 -28.30 21.69
N GLN A 439 -16.91 -28.30 20.42
CA GLN A 439 -15.49 -28.35 20.08
C GLN A 439 -14.77 -27.02 20.34
N LYS A 440 -15.47 -25.88 20.16
CA LYS A 440 -14.95 -24.56 20.58
C LYS A 440 -14.75 -24.49 22.10
N GLN A 441 -15.71 -25.03 22.86
CA GLN A 441 -15.62 -25.07 24.33
C GLN A 441 -14.49 -25.99 24.80
N GLN A 442 -14.30 -27.15 24.17
CA GLN A 442 -13.21 -28.07 24.48
C GLN A 442 -11.83 -27.48 24.15
N TRP A 443 -11.70 -26.81 23.00
CA TRP A 443 -10.45 -26.12 22.64
C TRP A 443 -10.15 -24.96 23.60
N ALA A 444 -11.15 -24.13 23.92
CA ALA A 444 -10.98 -23.02 24.88
C ALA A 444 -10.61 -23.53 26.28
N GLN A 445 -11.17 -24.66 26.72
CA GLN A 445 -10.81 -25.31 27.98
C GLN A 445 -9.38 -25.87 27.97
N GLN A 446 -8.93 -26.43 26.84
CA GLN A 446 -7.55 -26.90 26.69
C GLN A 446 -6.54 -25.75 26.73
N GLN A 447 -6.88 -24.62 26.11
CA GLN A 447 -6.05 -23.40 26.15
C GLN A 447 -6.03 -22.73 27.52
N GLN A 448 -7.06 -22.93 28.34
CA GLN A 448 -7.08 -22.45 29.72
C GLN A 448 -6.32 -23.36 30.71
N GLN A 449 -6.04 -24.60 30.29
CA GLN A 449 -5.32 -25.59 31.10
C GLN A 449 -3.81 -25.65 30.77
N GLN A 450 -3.41 -25.18 29.59
CA GLN A 450 -2.03 -24.87 29.24
C GLN A 450 -1.67 -23.49 29.78
#